data_AF-Q212D7-F1
#
_entry.id   AF-Q212D7-F1
#
_cell.length_a   1.000
_cell.length_b   1.000
_cell.length_c   1.000
_cell.angle_alpha   90.00
_cell.angle_beta   90.00
_cell.angle_gamma   90.00
#
_symmetry.space_group_name_H-M   'P 1'
#
loop_
_entity.id
_entity.type
_entity.pdbx_description
1 polymer ?
#
loop_
_entity_poly.entity_id
_entity_poly.type
_entity_poly.pdbx_seq_one_letter_code
_entity_poly.pdbx_strand_id
1 'polypeptide(L)'
;MRALAFVVTLMNLCWAGGPLLAADADNGRTLAERWCVGCHVVSGEQRKGTDIAPSFASIAERSNFNEEKLAFFLLEPHPVMPSMALSRDEARNLSAYIAEQKRP
;
A
#
# COMPACT_ATOMS: atom_id res chain seq x y z
N MET A 1 -29.33 -41.71 17.56
CA MET A 1 -28.27 -41.06 18.36
C MET A 1 -26.92 -40.90 17.65
N ARG A 2 -26.62 -41.62 16.55
CA ARG A 2 -25.35 -41.47 15.79
C ARG A 2 -25.39 -40.44 14.65
N ALA A 3 -26.58 -39.96 14.27
CA ALA A 3 -26.75 -38.99 13.18
C ALA A 3 -26.67 -37.51 13.65
N LEU A 4 -26.90 -37.24 14.94
CA LEU A 4 -26.77 -35.89 15.50
C LEU A 4 -25.32 -35.48 15.78
N ALA A 5 -24.41 -36.44 15.87
CA ALA A 5 -22.98 -36.16 16.10
C ALA A 5 -22.25 -35.69 14.83
N PHE A 6 -22.82 -35.87 13.64
CA PHE A 6 -22.17 -35.48 12.37
C PHE A 6 -22.49 -34.05 11.90
N VAL A 7 -23.57 -33.44 12.42
CA VAL A 7 -23.98 -32.08 12.02
C VAL A 7 -23.18 -31.01 12.79
N VAL A 8 -22.74 -31.31 14.02
CA VAL A 8 -22.06 -30.34 14.89
C VAL A 8 -20.60 -30.08 14.46
N THR A 9 -19.97 -31.02 13.76
CA THR A 9 -18.54 -30.91 13.40
C THR A 9 -18.28 -30.00 12.19
N LEU A 10 -19.24 -29.84 11.27
CA LEU A 10 -19.07 -29.04 10.05
C LEU A 10 -19.22 -27.52 10.28
N MET A 11 -19.74 -27.09 11.43
CA MET A 11 -20.03 -25.67 11.72
C MET A 11 -18.88 -24.94 12.43
N ASN A 12 -17.69 -25.53 12.48
CA ASN A 12 -16.50 -24.94 13.12
C ASN A 12 -15.42 -24.48 12.12
N LEU A 13 -15.63 -24.62 10.81
CA LEU A 13 -14.62 -24.28 9.79
C LEU A 13 -14.71 -22.85 9.22
N CYS A 14 -15.67 -22.02 9.63
CA CYS A 14 -15.80 -20.66 9.08
C CYS A 14 -15.06 -19.56 9.87
N TRP A 15 -14.33 -19.88 10.93
CA TRP A 15 -13.72 -18.88 11.84
C TRP A 15 -12.19 -18.82 11.75
N ALA A 16 -11.64 -18.82 10.55
CA ALA A 16 -10.19 -18.62 10.34
C ALA A 16 -9.86 -17.48 9.36
N GLY A 17 -10.80 -16.56 9.13
CA GLY A 17 -10.52 -15.28 8.47
C GLY A 17 -10.31 -14.20 9.52
N GLY A 18 -9.06 -13.88 9.85
CA GLY A 18 -8.75 -12.63 10.56
C GLY A 18 -9.19 -11.42 9.71
N PRO A 19 -9.46 -10.25 10.31
CA PRO A 19 -9.86 -9.08 9.54
C PRO A 19 -8.75 -8.73 8.54
N LEU A 20 -9.08 -8.74 7.25
CA LEU A 20 -8.30 -8.07 6.22
C LEU A 20 -8.47 -6.56 6.48
N LEU A 21 -7.53 -5.97 7.23
CA LEU A 21 -7.52 -4.53 7.42
C LEU A 21 -7.26 -3.87 6.06
N ALA A 22 -8.13 -2.91 5.70
CA ALA A 22 -7.90 -2.04 4.57
C ALA A 22 -6.57 -1.29 4.73
N ALA A 23 -5.97 -0.89 3.61
CA ALA A 23 -4.79 -0.03 3.66
C ALA A 23 -5.12 1.30 4.35
N ASP A 24 -4.16 1.84 5.08
CA ASP A 24 -4.24 3.09 5.82
C ASP A 24 -3.40 4.16 5.08
N ALA A 25 -4.08 4.96 4.26
CA ALA A 25 -3.45 6.01 3.45
C ALA A 25 -2.86 7.14 4.32
N ASP A 26 -3.40 7.42 5.51
CA ASP A 26 -2.86 8.43 6.42
C ASP A 26 -1.51 7.98 7.00
N ASN A 27 -1.39 6.70 7.34
CA ASN A 27 -0.10 6.12 7.69
C ASN A 27 0.86 6.11 6.47
N GLY A 28 0.34 5.83 5.27
CA GLY A 28 1.08 5.95 4.00
C GLY A 28 1.65 7.36 3.78
N ARG A 29 0.84 8.39 4.04
CA ARG A 29 1.27 9.78 4.01
C ARG A 29 2.40 10.06 4.99
N THR A 30 2.26 9.61 6.22
CA THR A 30 3.27 9.79 7.28
C THR A 30 4.62 9.18 6.87
N LEU A 31 4.59 7.98 6.28
CA LEU A 31 5.79 7.33 5.75
C LEU A 31 6.38 8.10 4.56
N ALA A 32 5.53 8.54 3.63
CA ALA A 32 5.96 9.27 2.45
C ALA A 32 6.64 10.59 2.79
N GLU A 33 6.04 11.37 3.71
CA GLU A 33 6.60 12.63 4.19
C GLU A 33 7.94 12.44 4.90
N ARG A 34 8.12 11.31 5.60
CA ARG A 34 9.36 11.01 6.32
C ARG A 34 10.50 10.53 5.42
N TRP A 35 10.19 9.69 4.43
CA TRP A 35 11.21 8.92 3.71
C TRP A 35 11.26 9.19 2.20
N CYS A 36 10.12 9.50 1.59
CA CYS A 36 10.02 9.57 0.12
C CYS A 36 10.29 10.99 -0.41
N VAL A 37 10.09 12.04 0.40
CA VAL A 37 10.30 13.45 0.03
C VAL A 37 11.73 13.80 -0.40
N GLY A 38 12.70 12.96 -0.04
CA GLY A 38 14.10 13.13 -0.44
C GLY A 38 14.35 12.91 -1.92
N CYS A 39 13.44 12.21 -2.61
CA CYS A 39 13.57 11.88 -4.04
C CYS A 39 12.29 12.17 -4.85
N HIS A 40 11.13 12.13 -4.21
CA HIS A 40 9.83 12.28 -4.85
C HIS A 40 9.12 13.55 -4.38
N VAL A 41 8.30 14.12 -5.26
CA VAL A 41 7.20 15.01 -4.87
C VAL A 41 6.02 14.14 -4.46
N VAL A 42 5.66 14.18 -3.17
CA VAL A 42 4.71 13.23 -2.55
C VAL A 42 3.32 13.81 -2.32
N SER A 43 3.13 15.12 -2.50
CA SER A 43 1.83 15.78 -2.42
C SER A 43 1.74 17.00 -3.33
N GLY A 44 0.52 17.37 -3.72
CA GLY A 44 0.28 18.60 -4.51
C GLY A 44 0.61 19.90 -3.77
N GLU A 45 0.54 19.88 -2.43
CA GLU A 45 0.82 21.02 -1.56
C GLU A 45 2.32 21.21 -1.27
N GLN A 46 3.17 20.29 -1.72
CA GLN A 46 4.59 20.32 -1.45
C GLN A 46 5.26 21.52 -2.17
N ARG A 47 5.60 22.56 -1.39
CA ARG A 47 6.20 23.81 -1.91
C ARG A 47 7.68 23.68 -2.28
N LYS A 48 8.38 22.69 -1.74
CA LYS A 48 9.81 22.43 -1.95
C LYS A 48 10.04 20.91 -2.01
N GLY A 49 10.82 20.45 -2.97
CA GLY A 49 11.05 19.02 -3.18
C GLY A 49 12.08 18.76 -4.26
N THR A 50 12.38 17.48 -4.45
CA THR A 50 13.26 17.01 -5.53
C THR A 50 12.39 16.25 -6.54
N ASP A 51 12.64 16.45 -7.82
CA ASP A 51 11.98 15.79 -8.96
C ASP A 51 12.91 14.76 -9.64
N ILE A 52 13.93 14.28 -8.91
CA ILE A 52 14.86 13.26 -9.41
C ILE A 52 14.17 11.92 -9.68
N ALA A 53 12.99 11.71 -9.08
CA ALA A 53 12.12 10.57 -9.31
C ALA A 53 10.68 11.02 -9.61
N PRO A 54 9.85 10.18 -10.27
CA PRO A 54 8.48 10.56 -10.63
C PRO A 54 7.66 11.00 -9.42
N SER A 55 6.91 12.09 -9.54
CA SER A 55 5.96 12.51 -8.50
C SER A 55 4.91 11.44 -8.24
N PHE A 56 4.36 11.40 -7.02
CA PHE A 56 3.29 10.47 -6.67
C PHE A 56 2.06 10.66 -7.59
N ALA A 57 1.69 11.91 -7.89
CA ALA A 57 0.66 12.22 -8.87
C ALA A 57 0.92 11.58 -10.24
N SER A 58 2.14 11.73 -10.78
CA SER A 58 2.50 11.12 -12.07
C SER A 58 2.56 9.59 -12.06
N ILE A 59 2.76 8.98 -10.89
CA ILE A 59 2.68 7.51 -10.73
C ILE A 59 1.20 7.09 -10.76
N ALA A 60 0.34 7.80 -10.02
CA ALA A 60 -1.09 7.54 -9.92
C ALA A 60 -1.86 7.80 -11.25
N GLU A 61 -1.34 8.68 -12.09
CA GLU A 61 -1.91 9.01 -13.40
C GLU A 61 -1.59 8.00 -14.51
N ARG A 62 -0.72 6.99 -14.25
CA ARG A 62 -0.36 5.99 -15.27
C ARG A 62 -1.58 5.19 -15.72
N SER A 63 -1.70 4.96 -17.03
CA SER A 63 -2.82 4.21 -17.61
C SER A 63 -2.94 2.76 -17.11
N ASN A 64 -1.82 2.19 -16.66
CA ASN A 64 -1.73 0.86 -16.09
C ASN A 64 -1.53 0.87 -14.56
N PHE A 65 -1.89 1.97 -13.88
CA PHE A 65 -1.81 2.07 -12.42
C PHE A 65 -2.62 0.96 -11.74
N ASN A 66 -2.01 0.33 -10.75
CA ASN A 66 -2.63 -0.68 -9.90
C ASN A 66 -1.92 -0.68 -8.55
N GLU A 67 -2.71 -0.57 -7.49
CA GLU A 67 -2.19 -0.40 -6.12
C GLU A 67 -1.46 -1.64 -5.63
N GLU A 68 -1.97 -2.84 -5.89
CA GLU A 68 -1.30 -4.06 -5.41
C GLU A 68 0.06 -4.29 -6.08
N LYS A 69 0.15 -4.02 -7.39
CA LYS A 69 1.41 -4.08 -8.13
C LYS A 69 2.40 -3.05 -7.62
N LEU A 70 1.93 -1.85 -7.31
CA LEU A 70 2.78 -0.80 -6.74
C LEU A 70 3.27 -1.19 -5.34
N ALA A 71 2.39 -1.68 -4.47
CA ALA A 71 2.78 -2.17 -3.15
C ALA A 71 3.83 -3.29 -3.25
N PHE A 72 3.69 -4.22 -4.19
CA PHE A 72 4.69 -5.27 -4.40
C PHE A 72 6.02 -4.70 -4.92
N PHE A 73 5.97 -3.74 -5.85
CA PHE A 73 7.15 -3.07 -6.40
C PHE A 73 7.97 -2.34 -5.32
N LEU A 74 7.31 -1.74 -4.33
CA LEU A 74 7.96 -1.00 -3.24
C LEU A 74 8.73 -1.88 -2.23
N LEU A 75 8.52 -3.20 -2.23
CA LEU A 75 9.18 -4.11 -1.30
C LEU A 75 10.66 -4.37 -1.63
N GLU A 76 11.04 -4.16 -2.89
CA GLU A 76 12.39 -4.41 -3.38
C GLU A 76 13.05 -3.09 -3.81
N PRO A 77 14.39 -2.99 -3.74
CA PRO A 77 15.12 -1.88 -4.35
C PRO A 77 14.75 -1.74 -5.82
N HIS A 78 14.56 -0.52 -6.29
CA HIS A 78 14.26 -0.26 -7.70
C HIS A 78 14.92 1.03 -8.18
N PRO A 79 15.46 1.02 -9.40
CA PRO A 79 16.66 1.77 -9.80
C PRO A 79 17.32 2.61 -8.68
N VAL A 80 17.24 3.94 -8.75
CA VAL A 80 17.90 4.89 -7.82
C VAL A 80 17.37 4.78 -6.38
N MET A 81 16.23 4.11 -6.14
CA MET A 81 15.64 3.94 -4.81
C MET A 81 16.31 2.78 -4.05
N PRO A 82 16.96 3.05 -2.91
CA PRO A 82 17.53 2.01 -2.07
C PRO A 82 16.42 1.15 -1.43
N SER A 83 16.81 0.03 -0.80
CA SER A 83 15.87 -0.70 0.05
C SER A 83 15.41 0.21 1.19
N MET A 84 14.09 0.29 1.36
CA MET A 84 13.46 1.07 2.43
C MET A 84 13.06 0.19 3.63
N ALA A 85 13.39 -1.11 3.60
CA ALA A 85 13.03 -2.10 4.62
C ALA A 85 11.53 -2.10 5.02
N LEU A 86 10.65 -1.80 4.05
CA LEU A 86 9.21 -1.72 4.27
C LEU A 86 8.63 -3.09 4.55
N SER A 87 7.74 -3.16 5.53
CA SER A 87 6.82 -4.27 5.69
C SER A 87 5.78 -4.28 4.56
N ARG A 88 5.12 -5.43 4.38
CA ARG A 88 4.00 -5.56 3.42
C ARG A 88 2.86 -4.59 3.72
N ASP A 89 2.65 -4.24 4.97
CA ASP A 89 1.57 -3.35 5.39
C ASP A 89 1.92 -1.90 5.09
N GLU A 90 3.16 -1.48 5.39
CA GLU A 90 3.66 -0.15 5.04
C GLU A 90 3.67 0.09 3.53
N ALA A 91 4.04 -0.93 2.73
CA ALA A 91 3.99 -0.84 1.27
C ALA A 91 2.56 -0.68 0.73
N ARG A 92 1.57 -1.38 1.34
CA ARG A 92 0.15 -1.18 0.98
C ARG A 92 -0.34 0.21 1.35
N ASN A 93 0.00 0.69 2.54
CA ASN A 93 -0.35 2.03 3.01
C ASN A 93 0.23 3.12 2.10
N LEU A 94 1.51 3.00 1.72
CA LEU A 94 2.16 3.90 0.76
C LEU A 94 1.49 3.88 -0.61
N SER A 95 1.16 2.68 -1.12
CA SER A 95 0.49 2.57 -2.41
C SER A 95 -0.91 3.20 -2.40
N ALA A 96 -1.68 3.01 -1.31
CA ALA A 96 -2.98 3.65 -1.15
C ALA A 96 -2.86 5.18 -1.14
N TYR A 97 -1.88 5.71 -0.39
CA TYR A 97 -1.61 7.14 -0.39
C TYR A 97 -1.19 7.68 -1.77
N ILE A 98 -0.37 6.93 -2.52
CA ILE A 98 -0.01 7.31 -3.89
C ILE A 98 -1.26 7.38 -4.78
N ALA A 99 -2.19 6.43 -4.66
CA ALA A 99 -3.43 6.43 -5.44
C ALA A 99 -4.25 7.71 -5.22
N GLU A 100 -4.30 8.21 -3.99
CA GLU A 100 -4.99 9.47 -3.64
C GLU A 100 -4.36 10.72 -4.25
N GLN A 101 -3.10 10.65 -4.69
CA GLN A 101 -2.41 11.80 -5.31
C GLN A 101 -2.78 12.01 -6.79
N LYS A 102 -3.65 11.16 -7.35
CA LYS A 102 -4.13 11.34 -8.72
C LYS A 102 -4.84 12.70 -8.85
N ARG A 103 -4.39 13.53 -9.79
CA ARG A 103 -5.03 14.82 -10.07
C ARG A 103 -6.35 14.60 -10.82
N PRO A 104 -7.35 15.50 -10.62
CA PRO A 104 -8.60 15.47 -11.36
C PRO A 104 -8.41 15.71 -12.86
#